data_AF-A0A0J7JWP8-F1
#
_entry.id   AF-A0A0J7JWP8-F1
#
_cell.length_a   1.000
_cell.length_b   1.000
_cell.length_c   1.000
_cell.angle_alpha   90.00
_cell.angle_beta   90.00
_cell.angle_gamma   90.00
#
_symmetry.space_group_name_H-M   'P 1'
#
loop_
_entity.id
_entity.type
_entity.pdbx_description
1 polymer ?
#
loop_
_entity_poly.entity_id
_entity_poly.type
_entity_poly.pdbx_seq_one_letter_code
_entity_poly.pdbx_strand_id
1 'polypeptide(L)'
;MVGLQINQTKTKTLRINQKSNTEVNINNKTIANVEEFSYLGAKLSTQGGTDDDIEERIVKARNCFKSLNKIWRSSNMTLKIKINLYRSLVRSVLLYGSETWKLTMKQTKRLDVFQNKCLRIIMRIFWPNTMSNDTLLRKTNLTSINEVIKMRRWRFTGHILRMDTNEIPHVALTWAPEGSRRRGRPRLTWRRMMEKERDEAGWASWPEARDSALDRRRWKTRLKALCAPGH
;
A
#
# COMPACT_ATOMS: atom_id res chain seq x y z
N MET A 1 4.26 1.63 38.65
CA MET A 1 2.91 1.88 38.10
C MET A 1 3.03 3.08 37.17
N VAL A 2 2.77 2.92 35.87
CA VAL A 2 3.01 4.01 34.89
C VAL A 2 1.81 4.96 34.95
N GLY A 3 2.01 6.21 35.40
CA GLY A 3 0.96 7.22 35.64
C GLY A 3 0.31 7.80 34.37
N LEU A 4 0.06 6.99 33.35
CA LEU A 4 -0.54 7.42 32.09
C LEU A 4 -2.07 7.44 32.18
N GLN A 5 -2.68 8.53 31.71
CA GLN A 5 -4.14 8.69 31.62
C GLN A 5 -4.62 8.61 30.18
N ILE A 6 -5.75 7.94 29.95
CA ILE A 6 -6.34 7.77 28.62
C ILE A 6 -7.13 9.02 28.23
N ASN A 7 -6.82 9.59 27.06
CA ASN A 7 -7.61 10.66 26.48
C ASN A 7 -8.89 10.07 25.84
N GLN A 8 -10.02 10.21 26.55
CA GLN A 8 -11.30 9.62 26.13
C GLN A 8 -11.92 10.29 24.88
N THR A 9 -11.53 11.53 24.53
CA THR A 9 -12.09 12.20 23.35
C THR A 9 -11.44 11.69 22.06
N LYS A 10 -10.13 11.41 22.11
CA LYS A 10 -9.36 10.85 20.98
C LYS A 10 -9.48 9.32 20.87
N THR A 11 -9.82 8.63 21.95
CA THR A 11 -9.95 7.17 21.95
C THR A 11 -11.30 6.78 21.36
N LYS A 12 -11.28 5.85 20.41
CA LYS A 12 -12.46 5.28 19.73
C LYS A 12 -12.31 3.77 19.65
N THR A 13 -13.42 3.05 19.61
CA THR A 13 -13.40 1.60 19.35
C THR A 13 -13.74 1.34 17.89
N LEU A 14 -12.96 0.47 17.23
CA LEU A 14 -13.21 0.02 15.87
C LEU A 14 -13.22 -1.51 15.89
N ARG A 15 -14.30 -2.12 15.38
CA ARG A 15 -14.47 -3.57 15.38
C ARG A 15 -14.39 -4.13 13.96
N ILE A 16 -13.51 -5.09 13.74
CA ILE A 16 -13.32 -5.71 12.44
C ILE A 16 -13.80 -7.16 12.51
N ASN A 17 -14.69 -7.55 11.60
CA ASN A 17 -15.25 -8.90 11.50
C ASN A 17 -16.00 -9.42 12.75
N GLN A 18 -16.37 -8.56 13.70
CA GLN A 18 -17.16 -8.93 14.88
C GLN A 18 -18.60 -8.43 14.77
N LYS A 19 -19.57 -9.25 15.19
CA LYS A 19 -21.00 -8.90 15.29
C LYS A 19 -21.38 -8.32 16.65
N SER A 20 -20.56 -8.55 17.67
CA SER A 20 -20.83 -8.06 19.02
C SER A 20 -20.66 -6.55 19.05
N ASN A 21 -21.65 -5.87 19.64
CA ASN A 21 -21.64 -4.42 19.85
C ASN A 21 -21.44 -4.07 21.33
N THR A 22 -20.65 -4.88 22.05
CA THR A 22 -20.39 -4.64 23.48
C THR A 22 -19.85 -3.23 23.71
N GLU A 23 -20.43 -2.55 24.69
CA GLU A 23 -19.94 -1.23 25.07
C GLU A 23 -18.57 -1.36 25.75
N VAL A 24 -17.66 -0.46 25.42
CA VAL A 24 -16.34 -0.38 26.06
C VAL A 24 -16.32 0.86 26.93
N ASN A 25 -16.27 0.63 28.24
CA ASN A 25 -16.29 1.69 29.24
C ASN A 25 -14.87 1.91 29.79
N ILE A 26 -14.40 3.16 29.79
CA ILE A 26 -13.15 3.57 30.43
C ILE A 26 -13.47 4.69 31.42
N ASN A 27 -13.12 4.50 32.69
CA ASN A 27 -13.41 5.43 33.79
C ASN A 27 -14.88 5.87 33.82
N ASN A 28 -15.82 4.91 33.76
CA ASN A 28 -17.27 5.12 33.73
C ASN A 28 -17.80 5.95 32.54
N LYS A 29 -17.01 6.09 31.47
CA LYS A 29 -17.44 6.73 30.22
C LYS A 29 -17.37 5.75 29.06
N THR A 30 -18.45 5.66 28.30
CA THR A 30 -18.55 4.80 27.12
C THR A 30 -17.76 5.40 25.97
N ILE A 31 -16.85 4.62 25.39
CA ILE A 31 -16.11 5.04 24.20
C ILE A 31 -16.97 4.82 22.96
N ALA A 32 -17.05 5.84 22.11
CA ALA A 32 -17.74 5.75 20.84
C ALA A 32 -17.16 4.64 19.95
N ASN A 33 -18.05 3.80 19.42
CA ASN A 33 -17.76 2.83 18.38
C ASN A 33 -17.84 3.54 17.02
N VAL A 34 -16.81 3.40 16.19
CA VAL A 34 -16.71 4.07 14.89
C VAL A 34 -16.56 3.04 13.78
N GLU A 35 -17.09 3.36 12.60
CA GLU A 35 -16.93 2.50 11.43
C GLU A 35 -15.61 2.74 10.68
N GLU A 36 -15.04 3.93 10.86
CA GLU A 36 -13.81 4.38 10.24
C GLU A 36 -12.91 5.07 11.27
N PHE A 37 -11.60 4.86 11.16
CA PHE A 37 -10.62 5.48 12.03
C PHE A 37 -9.32 5.80 11.28
N SER A 38 -8.77 7.00 11.50
CA SER A 38 -7.47 7.38 10.96
C SER A 38 -6.37 7.02 11.95
N TYR A 39 -5.52 6.06 11.58
CA TYR A 39 -4.38 5.64 12.39
C TYR A 39 -3.08 5.85 11.63
N LEU A 40 -2.18 6.68 12.19
CA LEU A 40 -0.89 7.03 11.57
C LEU A 40 -1.04 7.51 10.11
N GLY A 41 -2.14 8.22 9.85
CA GLY A 41 -2.51 8.76 8.54
C GLY A 41 -3.15 7.76 7.58
N ALA A 42 -3.23 6.46 7.90
CA ALA A 42 -3.94 5.45 7.11
C ALA A 42 -5.40 5.34 7.57
N LYS A 43 -6.32 5.19 6.62
CA LYS A 43 -7.74 5.04 6.91
C LYS A 43 -8.11 3.57 7.11
N LEU A 44 -8.59 3.23 8.30
CA LEU A 44 -9.06 1.90 8.66
C LEU A 44 -10.59 1.90 8.65
N SER A 45 -11.21 0.85 8.12
CA SER A 45 -12.66 0.66 8.16
C SER A 45 -13.04 -0.70 8.72
N THR A 46 -14.25 -0.84 9.26
CA THR A 46 -14.83 -2.11 9.75
C THR A 46 -14.82 -3.22 8.70
N GLN A 47 -14.90 -2.84 7.43
CA GLN A 47 -14.83 -3.75 6.28
C GLN A 47 -13.40 -4.25 5.98
N GLY A 48 -12.39 -3.75 6.72
CA GLY A 48 -10.98 -3.96 6.46
C GLY A 48 -10.59 -3.50 5.06
N GLY A 49 -11.27 -2.47 4.55
CA GLY A 49 -11.18 -2.01 3.17
C GLY A 49 -9.92 -1.17 2.95
N THR A 50 -9.18 -1.48 1.89
CA THR A 50 -8.03 -0.66 1.43
C THR A 50 -8.49 0.44 0.46
N ASP A 51 -9.74 0.40 0.01
CA ASP A 51 -10.23 1.29 -1.04
C ASP A 51 -10.27 2.75 -0.57
N ASP A 52 -10.74 2.99 0.66
CA ASP A 52 -10.84 4.33 1.23
C ASP A 52 -9.45 4.94 1.45
N ASP A 53 -8.48 4.15 1.93
CA ASP A 53 -7.10 4.60 2.11
C ASP A 53 -6.42 4.90 0.76
N ILE A 54 -6.61 4.02 -0.25
CA ILE A 54 -6.12 4.27 -1.62
C ILE A 54 -6.72 5.56 -2.18
N GLU A 55 -8.02 5.77 -2.00
CA GLU A 55 -8.66 6.99 -2.52
C GLU A 55 -8.15 8.23 -1.81
N GLU A 56 -8.00 8.18 -0.49
CA GLU A 56 -7.43 9.28 0.27
C GLU A 56 -5.99 9.59 -0.19
N ARG A 57 -5.16 8.57 -0.47
CA ARG A 57 -3.82 8.78 -1.04
C ARG A 57 -3.84 9.37 -2.43
N ILE A 58 -4.76 8.94 -3.29
CA ILE A 58 -4.93 9.53 -4.62
C ILE A 58 -5.33 11.00 -4.49
N VAL A 59 -6.26 11.34 -3.60
CA VAL A 59 -6.68 12.73 -3.35
C VAL A 59 -5.51 13.57 -2.83
N LYS A 60 -4.77 13.09 -1.82
CA LYS A 60 -3.60 13.79 -1.28
C LYS A 60 -2.51 13.98 -2.33
N ALA A 61 -2.19 12.94 -3.11
CA ALA A 61 -1.21 13.02 -4.18
C ALA A 61 -1.66 13.96 -5.31
N ARG A 62 -2.95 13.98 -5.64
CA ARG A 62 -3.55 14.91 -6.61
C ARG A 62 -3.42 16.35 -6.14
N ASN A 63 -3.71 16.63 -4.87
CA ASN A 63 -3.57 17.98 -4.30
C ASN A 63 -2.10 18.43 -4.29
N CYS A 64 -1.18 17.54 -3.90
CA CYS A 64 0.25 17.79 -4.01
C CYS A 64 0.66 18.10 -5.45
N PHE A 65 0.23 17.29 -6.42
CA PHE A 65 0.50 17.52 -7.84
C PHE A 65 -0.06 18.87 -8.32
N LYS A 66 -1.28 19.24 -7.91
CA LYS A 66 -1.93 20.51 -8.26
C LYS A 66 -1.16 21.71 -7.70
N SER A 67 -0.64 21.62 -6.48
CA SER A 67 0.15 22.71 -5.87
C SER A 67 1.40 23.06 -6.69
N LEU A 68 1.94 22.10 -7.42
CA LEU A 68 3.14 22.24 -8.26
C LEU A 68 2.81 22.57 -9.73
N ASN A 69 1.56 22.95 -10.06
CA ASN A 69 1.12 23.19 -11.44
C ASN A 69 1.98 24.23 -12.20
N LYS A 70 2.44 25.28 -11.52
CA LYS A 70 3.36 26.29 -12.11
C LYS A 70 4.68 25.64 -12.56
N ILE A 71 5.20 24.71 -11.78
CA ILE A 71 6.43 23.97 -12.06
C ILE A 71 6.26 23.06 -13.27
N TRP A 72 5.14 22.33 -13.36
CA TRP A 72 4.87 21.44 -14.50
C TRP A 72 4.76 22.21 -15.81
N ARG A 73 4.16 23.41 -15.76
CA ARG A 73 3.98 24.30 -16.91
C ARG A 73 5.25 25.06 -17.30
N SER A 74 6.19 25.30 -16.39
CA SER A 74 7.42 26.06 -16.69
C SER A 74 8.27 25.41 -17.79
N SER A 75 8.74 26.20 -18.76
CA SER A 75 9.73 25.78 -19.77
C SER A 75 11.17 25.83 -19.26
N ASN A 76 11.43 26.58 -18.20
CA ASN A 76 12.79 26.86 -17.71
C ASN A 76 13.38 25.69 -16.91
N MET A 77 12.65 24.58 -16.78
CA MET A 77 13.06 23.45 -15.96
C MET A 77 13.07 22.16 -16.77
N THR A 78 14.18 21.44 -16.68
CA THR A 78 14.36 20.20 -17.44
C THR A 78 13.37 19.12 -17.02
N LEU A 79 13.06 18.21 -17.95
CA LEU A 79 12.20 17.06 -17.68
C LEU A 79 12.74 16.22 -16.51
N LYS A 80 14.06 16.03 -16.45
CA LYS A 80 14.73 15.27 -15.38
C LYS A 80 14.40 15.81 -13.98
N ILE A 81 14.46 17.14 -13.80
CA ILE A 81 14.12 17.77 -12.52
C ILE A 81 12.63 17.60 -12.20
N LYS A 82 11.74 17.80 -13.19
CA LYS A 82 10.29 17.61 -12.98
C LYS A 82 9.95 16.18 -12.55
N ILE A 83 10.57 15.18 -13.18
CA ILE A 83 10.36 13.77 -12.82
C ILE A 83 10.91 13.48 -11.42
N ASN A 84 12.04 14.06 -11.03
CA ASN A 84 12.57 13.91 -9.67
C ASN A 84 11.66 14.55 -8.61
N LEU A 85 11.08 15.72 -8.88
CA LEU A 85 10.07 16.31 -8.01
C LEU A 85 8.81 15.45 -7.91
N TYR A 86 8.33 14.93 -9.05
CA TYR A 86 7.20 13.99 -9.05
C TYR A 86 7.49 12.75 -8.19
N ARG A 87 8.66 12.12 -8.35
CA ARG A 87 9.08 10.96 -7.54
C ARG A 87 9.09 11.29 -6.04
N SER A 88 9.64 12.44 -5.68
CA SER A 88 9.95 12.77 -4.27
C SER A 88 8.75 13.34 -3.52
N LEU A 89 7.85 14.05 -4.20
CA LEU A 89 6.75 14.78 -3.57
C LEU A 89 5.39 14.13 -3.83
N VAL A 90 5.11 13.73 -5.07
CA VAL A 90 3.78 13.24 -5.45
C VAL A 90 3.69 11.73 -5.30
N ARG A 91 4.67 11.01 -5.88
CA ARG A 91 4.71 9.55 -5.85
C ARG A 91 4.93 9.01 -4.45
N SER A 92 5.71 9.71 -3.62
CA SER A 92 5.92 9.37 -2.21
C SER A 92 4.62 9.44 -1.40
N VAL A 93 3.85 10.52 -1.55
CA VAL A 93 2.53 10.71 -0.92
C VAL A 93 1.54 9.63 -1.36
N LEU A 94 1.53 9.31 -2.65
CA LEU A 94 0.66 8.26 -3.20
C LEU A 94 0.96 6.88 -2.61
N LEU A 95 2.24 6.54 -2.41
CA LEU A 95 2.69 5.21 -2.01
C LEU A 95 2.78 5.02 -0.49
N TYR A 96 2.39 6.02 0.30
CA TYR A 96 2.45 5.90 1.75
C TYR A 96 1.51 4.79 2.24
N GLY A 97 2.03 3.86 3.04
CA GLY A 97 1.27 2.73 3.59
C GLY A 97 0.93 1.64 2.57
N SER A 98 1.45 1.73 1.34
CA SER A 98 1.12 0.78 0.28
C SER A 98 1.58 -0.66 0.54
N GLU A 99 2.51 -0.86 1.46
CA GLU A 99 2.99 -2.17 1.90
C GLU A 99 1.88 -3.05 2.48
N THR A 100 0.89 -2.45 3.14
CA THR A 100 -0.22 -3.15 3.83
C THR A 100 -1.49 -3.23 2.99
N TRP A 101 -1.46 -2.70 1.77
CA TRP A 101 -2.62 -2.68 0.89
C TRP A 101 -2.93 -4.05 0.29
N LYS A 102 -4.21 -4.45 0.30
CA LYS A 102 -4.72 -5.48 -0.61
C LYS A 102 -5.19 -4.79 -1.91
N LEU A 103 -4.44 -4.99 -2.98
CA LEU A 103 -4.77 -4.49 -4.32
C LEU A 103 -5.59 -5.46 -5.17
N THR A 104 -6.77 -5.03 -5.58
CA THR A 104 -7.50 -5.66 -6.70
C THR A 104 -7.00 -5.10 -8.03
N MET A 105 -7.26 -5.82 -9.14
CA MET A 105 -6.94 -5.33 -10.49
C MET A 105 -7.54 -3.95 -10.78
N LYS A 106 -8.74 -3.67 -10.27
CA LYS A 106 -9.41 -2.36 -10.41
C LYS A 106 -8.60 -1.26 -9.71
N GLN A 107 -8.16 -1.50 -8.48
CA GLN A 107 -7.38 -0.54 -7.69
C GLN A 107 -5.99 -0.31 -8.29
N THR A 108 -5.32 -1.37 -8.71
CA THR A 108 -4.04 -1.28 -9.43
C THR A 108 -4.15 -0.41 -10.66
N LYS A 109 -5.13 -0.67 -11.53
CA LYS A 109 -5.37 0.14 -12.74
C LYS A 109 -5.64 1.61 -12.40
N ARG A 110 -6.42 1.88 -11.34
CA ARG A 110 -6.73 3.25 -10.89
C ARG A 110 -5.47 4.02 -10.50
N LEU A 111 -4.55 3.38 -9.78
CA LEU A 111 -3.27 3.95 -9.38
C LEU A 111 -2.36 4.24 -10.58
N ASP A 112 -2.27 3.30 -11.52
CA ASP A 112 -1.48 3.49 -12.74
C ASP A 112 -2.07 4.59 -13.65
N VAL A 113 -3.39 4.68 -13.76
CA VAL A 113 -4.08 5.77 -14.47
C VAL A 113 -3.71 7.13 -13.87
N PHE A 114 -3.68 7.25 -12.54
CA PHE A 114 -3.26 8.48 -11.87
C PHE A 114 -1.81 8.84 -12.21
N GLN A 115 -0.86 7.88 -12.10
CA GLN A 115 0.54 8.11 -12.48
C GLN A 115 0.64 8.57 -13.95
N ASN A 116 0.02 7.85 -14.87
CA ASN A 116 0.09 8.15 -16.30
C ASN A 116 -0.49 9.52 -16.64
N LYS A 117 -1.58 9.93 -15.97
CA LYS A 117 -2.15 11.28 -16.12
C LYS A 117 -1.15 12.36 -15.67
N CYS A 118 -0.51 12.19 -14.53
CA CYS A 118 0.51 13.12 -14.04
C CYS A 118 1.72 13.21 -15.00
N LEU A 119 2.21 12.06 -15.49
CA LEU A 119 3.38 12.02 -16.38
C LEU A 119 3.10 12.65 -17.75
N ARG A 120 1.91 12.45 -18.31
CA ARG A 120 1.50 13.11 -19.56
C ARG A 120 1.51 14.63 -19.43
N ILE A 121 1.02 15.16 -18.30
CA ILE A 121 1.06 16.60 -18.03
C ILE A 121 2.51 17.10 -17.91
N ILE A 122 3.36 16.39 -17.16
CA ILE A 122 4.79 16.75 -17.00
C ILE A 122 5.51 16.77 -18.36
N MET A 123 5.22 15.81 -19.22
CA MET A 123 5.81 15.67 -20.56
C MET A 123 5.12 16.51 -21.64
N ARG A 124 4.08 17.29 -21.28
CA ARG A 124 3.28 18.10 -22.21
C ARG A 124 2.68 17.30 -23.38
N ILE A 125 2.24 16.08 -23.10
CA ILE A 125 1.56 15.23 -24.08
C ILE A 125 0.07 15.53 -24.00
N PHE A 126 -0.43 16.26 -25.00
CA PHE A 126 -1.83 16.60 -25.18
C PHE A 126 -2.29 16.16 -26.57
N TRP A 127 -3.59 15.97 -26.74
CA TRP A 127 -4.18 15.70 -28.05
C TRP A 127 -3.76 16.78 -29.06
N PRO A 128 -3.43 16.44 -30.33
CA PRO A 128 -3.54 15.13 -30.97
C PRO A 128 -2.36 14.17 -30.72
N ASN A 129 -1.33 14.60 -29.99
CA ASN A 129 -0.16 13.77 -29.72
C ASN A 129 -0.54 12.61 -28.79
N THR A 130 -0.37 11.39 -29.28
CA THR A 130 -0.61 10.16 -28.52
C THR A 130 0.72 9.45 -28.21
N MET A 131 0.71 8.67 -27.13
CA MET A 131 1.86 7.87 -26.71
C MET A 131 1.34 6.71 -25.88
N SER A 132 1.88 5.50 -26.07
CA SER A 132 1.53 4.36 -25.23
C SER A 132 1.99 4.58 -23.79
N ASN A 133 1.31 3.93 -22.83
CA ASN A 133 1.70 4.03 -21.42
C ASN A 133 3.08 3.41 -21.17
N ASP A 134 3.43 2.34 -21.89
CA ASP A 134 4.75 1.71 -21.80
C ASP A 134 5.88 2.66 -22.25
N THR A 135 5.72 3.31 -23.41
CA THR A 135 6.70 4.30 -23.90
C THR A 135 6.80 5.50 -22.95
N LEU A 136 5.70 5.93 -22.33
CA LEU A 136 5.68 6.99 -21.32
C LEU A 136 6.54 6.64 -20.09
N LEU A 137 6.40 5.42 -19.59
CA LEU A 137 7.17 4.90 -18.46
C LEU A 137 8.66 4.75 -18.81
N ARG A 138 8.98 4.20 -19.98
CA ARG A 138 10.35 4.09 -20.49
C ARG A 138 11.03 5.45 -20.61
N LYS A 139 10.38 6.45 -21.24
CA LYS A 139 10.95 7.81 -21.39
C LYS A 139 11.18 8.52 -20.06
N THR A 140 10.37 8.25 -19.04
CA THR A 140 10.53 8.87 -17.72
C THR A 140 11.45 8.08 -16.78
N ASN A 141 11.90 6.88 -17.20
CA ASN A 141 12.61 5.92 -16.37
C ASN A 141 11.84 5.61 -15.08
N LEU A 142 10.53 5.44 -15.19
CA LEU A 142 9.65 5.10 -14.09
C LEU A 142 9.02 3.73 -14.33
N THR A 143 8.94 2.92 -13.28
CA THR A 143 8.13 1.71 -13.23
C THR A 143 6.65 2.05 -12.99
N SER A 144 5.75 1.10 -13.23
CA SER A 144 4.33 1.25 -12.87
C SER A 144 4.16 1.43 -11.36
N ILE A 145 3.03 1.98 -10.89
CA ILE A 145 2.74 2.02 -9.45
C ILE A 145 2.61 0.60 -8.92
N ASN A 146 1.96 -0.28 -9.67
CA ASN A 146 1.77 -1.67 -9.29
C ASN A 146 3.09 -2.37 -8.92
N GLU A 147 4.10 -2.30 -9.79
CA GLU A 147 5.40 -2.91 -9.57
C GLU A 147 6.09 -2.34 -8.32
N VAL A 148 5.98 -1.03 -8.10
CA VAL A 148 6.57 -0.41 -6.91
C VAL A 148 5.87 -0.85 -5.63
N ILE A 149 4.54 -0.96 -5.63
CA ILE A 149 3.79 -1.46 -4.47
C ILE A 149 4.15 -2.92 -4.20
N LYS A 150 4.17 -3.77 -5.23
CA LYS A 150 4.61 -5.17 -5.12
C LYS A 150 6.01 -5.25 -4.51
N MET A 151 6.96 -4.47 -5.03
CA MET A 151 8.33 -4.43 -4.52
C MET A 151 8.41 -3.94 -3.06
N ARG A 152 7.66 -2.89 -2.69
CA ARG A 152 7.63 -2.37 -1.32
C ARG A 152 7.06 -3.39 -0.34
N ARG A 153 5.93 -4.00 -0.70
CA ARG A 153 5.26 -5.03 0.08
C ARG A 153 6.18 -6.21 0.33
N TRP A 154 6.85 -6.74 -0.68
CA TRP A 154 7.80 -7.84 -0.49
C TRP A 154 9.07 -7.44 0.27
N ARG A 155 9.56 -6.19 0.14
CA ARG A 155 10.65 -5.71 1.01
C ARG A 155 10.22 -5.70 2.47
N PHE A 156 9.00 -5.24 2.75
CA PHE A 156 8.41 -5.25 4.09
C PHE A 156 8.19 -6.67 4.61
N THR A 157 7.64 -7.58 3.81
CA THR A 157 7.49 -8.99 4.17
C THR A 157 8.83 -9.65 4.47
N GLY A 158 9.86 -9.40 3.65
CA GLY A 158 11.19 -9.90 3.95
C GLY A 158 11.75 -9.37 5.26
N HIS A 159 11.42 -8.14 5.65
CA HIS A 159 11.79 -7.60 6.96
C HIS A 159 11.08 -8.36 8.08
N ILE A 160 9.78 -8.61 7.96
CA ILE A 160 9.00 -9.41 8.91
C ILE A 160 9.56 -10.83 9.04
N LEU A 161 9.86 -11.50 7.93
CA LEU A 161 10.39 -12.87 7.94
C LEU A 161 11.75 -12.99 8.66
N ARG A 162 12.53 -11.90 8.66
CA ARG A 162 13.81 -11.83 9.38
C ARG A 162 13.68 -11.47 10.86
N MET A 163 12.50 -11.05 11.32
CA MET A 163 12.27 -10.81 12.74
C MET A 163 12.28 -12.12 13.53
N ASP A 164 12.40 -12.00 14.84
CA ASP A 164 12.18 -13.13 15.75
C ASP A 164 10.75 -13.67 15.58
N THR A 165 10.57 -14.97 15.79
CA THR A 165 9.27 -15.63 15.59
C THR A 165 8.22 -15.20 16.59
N ASN A 166 8.64 -14.65 17.74
CA ASN A 166 7.76 -14.16 18.81
C ASN A 166 7.30 -12.72 18.58
N GLU A 167 7.89 -12.01 17.62
CA GLU A 167 7.50 -10.63 17.30
C GLU A 167 6.10 -10.60 16.68
N ILE A 168 5.28 -9.65 17.14
CA ILE A 168 3.87 -9.51 16.73
C ILE A 168 3.70 -9.53 15.20
N PRO A 169 4.52 -8.82 14.39
CA PRO A 169 4.39 -8.85 12.93
C PRO A 169 4.66 -10.23 12.32
N HIS A 170 5.63 -10.98 12.87
CA HIS A 170 5.95 -12.32 12.39
C HIS A 170 4.81 -13.28 12.72
N VAL A 171 4.35 -13.26 13.97
CA VAL A 171 3.19 -14.04 14.42
C VAL A 171 1.98 -13.73 13.54
N ALA A 172 1.65 -12.45 13.34
CA ALA A 172 0.51 -12.02 12.52
C ALA A 172 0.58 -12.50 11.05
N LEU A 173 1.79 -12.59 10.47
CA LEU A 173 1.99 -13.11 9.11
C LEU A 173 1.66 -14.60 9.03
N THR A 174 2.08 -15.37 10.03
CA THR A 174 1.89 -16.83 10.09
C THR A 174 0.55 -17.25 10.72
N TRP A 175 -0.12 -16.34 11.42
CA TRP A 175 -1.31 -16.65 12.22
C TRP A 175 -2.49 -17.05 11.36
N ALA A 176 -2.99 -18.27 11.58
CA ALA A 176 -4.22 -18.78 11.01
C ALA A 176 -5.35 -18.65 12.04
N PRO A 177 -6.32 -17.74 11.85
CA PRO A 177 -7.41 -17.60 12.80
C PRO A 177 -8.31 -18.84 12.79
N GLU A 178 -8.71 -19.27 13.97
CA GLU A 178 -9.70 -20.34 14.14
C GLU A 178 -11.08 -19.90 13.65
N GLY A 179 -11.83 -20.85 13.07
CA GLY A 179 -13.19 -20.65 12.60
C GLY A 179 -13.38 -20.86 11.10
N SER A 180 -14.63 -21.04 10.71
CA SER A 180 -15.03 -21.25 9.31
C SER A 180 -15.41 -19.94 8.64
N ARG A 181 -15.13 -19.84 7.33
CA ARG A 181 -15.57 -18.68 6.54
C ARG A 181 -17.03 -18.83 6.17
N ARG A 182 -17.71 -17.69 6.01
CA ARG A 182 -19.05 -17.66 5.43
C ARG A 182 -19.02 -18.31 4.03
N ARG A 183 -20.07 -19.07 3.70
CA ARG A 183 -20.27 -19.66 2.37
C ARG A 183 -20.35 -18.56 1.31
N GLY A 184 -19.81 -18.83 0.11
CA GLY A 184 -19.73 -17.89 -1.02
C GLY A 184 -18.29 -17.48 -1.37
N ARG A 185 -18.13 -16.59 -2.36
CA ARG A 185 -16.81 -16.13 -2.82
C ARG A 185 -16.12 -15.33 -1.71
N PRO A 186 -15.02 -15.81 -1.12
CA PRO A 186 -14.39 -15.10 -0.03
C PRO A 186 -13.72 -13.81 -0.53
N ARG A 187 -13.79 -12.74 0.27
CA ARG A 187 -13.05 -11.50 -0.02
C ARG A 187 -11.54 -11.77 -0.07
N LEU A 188 -10.85 -11.06 -0.96
CA LEU A 188 -9.39 -11.07 -1.01
C LEU A 188 -8.85 -10.42 0.26
N THR A 189 -7.90 -11.08 0.90
CA THR A 189 -7.17 -10.56 2.06
C THR A 189 -5.73 -10.28 1.67
N TRP A 190 -5.04 -9.43 2.43
CA TRP A 190 -3.62 -9.17 2.21
C TRP A 190 -2.81 -10.47 2.25
N ARG A 191 -3.06 -11.33 3.25
CA ARG A 191 -2.40 -12.64 3.39
C ARG A 191 -2.57 -13.53 2.16
N ARG A 192 -3.78 -13.67 1.62
CA ARG A 192 -4.03 -14.52 0.44
C ARG A 192 -3.38 -14.00 -0.83
N MET A 193 -3.33 -12.68 -0.98
CA MET A 193 -2.60 -12.05 -2.07
C MET A 193 -1.13 -12.35 -1.97
N MET A 194 -0.56 -12.24 -0.77
CA MET A 194 0.83 -12.58 -0.51
C MET A 194 1.14 -14.05 -0.72
N GLU A 195 0.26 -14.96 -0.28
CA GLU A 195 0.40 -16.41 -0.53
C GLU A 195 0.33 -16.71 -2.03
N LYS A 196 -0.60 -16.11 -2.78
CA LYS A 196 -0.66 -16.25 -4.24
C LYS A 196 0.63 -15.75 -4.92
N GLU A 197 1.09 -14.56 -4.56
CA GLU A 197 2.33 -13.99 -5.09
C GLU A 197 3.57 -14.80 -4.68
N ARG A 198 3.54 -15.44 -3.50
CA ARG A 198 4.59 -16.33 -2.99
C ARG A 198 4.68 -17.59 -3.83
N ASP A 199 3.54 -18.22 -4.09
CA ASP A 199 3.45 -19.43 -4.89
C ASP A 199 3.88 -19.14 -6.34
N GLU A 200 3.47 -18.00 -6.90
CA GLU A 200 3.95 -17.51 -8.21
C GLU A 200 5.46 -17.25 -8.24
N ALA A 201 6.07 -16.88 -7.11
CA ALA A 201 7.51 -16.68 -6.96
C ALA A 201 8.29 -17.99 -6.77
N GLY A 202 7.61 -19.14 -6.70
CA GLY A 202 8.20 -20.46 -6.54
C GLY A 202 8.60 -20.81 -5.11
N TRP A 203 8.04 -20.14 -4.09
CA TRP A 203 8.19 -20.56 -2.69
C TRP A 203 6.94 -21.33 -2.26
N ALA A 204 7.10 -22.59 -1.88
CA ALA A 204 5.99 -23.45 -1.46
C ALA A 204 5.44 -23.08 -0.08
N SER A 205 6.24 -22.43 0.77
CA SER A 205 5.87 -22.13 2.15
C SER A 205 6.50 -20.83 2.69
N TRP A 206 5.96 -20.33 3.81
CA TRP A 206 6.54 -19.17 4.52
C TRP A 206 7.94 -19.45 5.10
N PRO A 207 8.24 -20.64 5.67
CA PRO A 207 9.61 -21.02 6.03
C PRO A 207 10.59 -20.98 4.86
N GLU A 208 10.23 -21.49 3.69
CA GLU A 208 11.11 -21.43 2.52
C GLU A 208 11.37 -19.99 2.05
N ALA A 209 10.32 -19.15 2.06
CA ALA A 209 10.46 -17.72 1.79
C ALA A 209 11.35 -17.04 2.86
N ARG A 210 11.27 -17.47 4.12
CA ARG A 210 12.12 -16.99 5.23
C ARG A 210 13.58 -17.33 5.01
N ASP A 211 13.89 -18.57 4.66
CA ASP A 211 15.27 -19.01 4.38
C ASP A 211 15.89 -18.17 3.26
N SER A 212 15.11 -17.89 2.21
CA SER A 212 15.54 -16.99 1.15
C SER A 212 15.64 -15.52 1.60
N ALA A 213 14.88 -15.09 2.61
CA ALA A 213 14.88 -13.72 3.12
C ALA A 213 16.04 -13.44 4.09
N LEU A 214 16.57 -14.47 4.77
CA LEU A 214 17.72 -14.35 5.68
C LEU A 214 18.96 -13.82 4.94
N ASP A 215 19.22 -14.33 3.72
CA ASP A 215 20.20 -13.73 2.83
C ASP A 215 19.63 -12.47 2.15
N ARG A 216 20.06 -11.30 2.62
CA ARG A 216 19.64 -10.00 2.08
C ARG A 216 19.98 -9.81 0.59
N ARG A 217 21.11 -10.35 0.12
CA ARG A 217 21.54 -10.21 -1.29
C ARG A 217 20.66 -11.10 -2.17
N ARG A 218 20.51 -12.37 -1.81
CA ARG A 218 19.62 -13.32 -2.51
C ARG A 218 18.18 -12.82 -2.53
N TRP A 219 17.67 -12.32 -1.41
CA TRP A 219 16.35 -11.71 -1.31
C TRP A 219 16.19 -10.55 -2.30
N LYS A 220 17.12 -9.59 -2.30
CA LYS A 220 17.07 -8.43 -3.20
C LYS A 220 17.08 -8.83 -4.66
N THR A 221 17.86 -9.85 -5.05
CA THR A 221 17.90 -10.38 -6.41
C THR A 221 16.58 -11.03 -6.79
N ARG A 222 16.03 -11.90 -5.93
CA ARG A 222 14.72 -12.53 -6.18
C ARG A 222 13.59 -11.53 -6.30
N LEU A 223 13.58 -10.48 -5.46
CA LEU A 223 12.55 -9.43 -5.54
C LEU A 223 12.59 -8.65 -6.86
N LYS A 224 13.78 -8.43 -7.44
CA LYS A 224 13.90 -7.79 -8.75
C LYS A 224 13.26 -8.65 -9.84
N ALA A 225 13.47 -9.97 -9.81
CA ALA A 225 12.84 -10.89 -10.76
C ALA A 225 11.32 -10.93 -10.56
N LEU A 226 10.85 -11.05 -9.31
CA LEU A 226 9.42 -11.13 -8.97
C LEU A 226 8.61 -9.86 -9.33
N CYS A 227 9.27 -8.70 -9.29
CA CYS A 227 8.66 -7.41 -9.56
C CYS A 227 9.04 -6.86 -10.94
N ALA A 228 9.72 -7.64 -11.78
CA ALA A 228 9.95 -7.28 -13.17
C ALA A 228 8.61 -7.35 -13.93
N PRO A 229 8.38 -6.46 -14.91
CA PRO A 229 7.24 -6.60 -15.81
C PRO A 229 7.35 -7.96 -16.52
N GLY A 230 6.30 -8.77 -16.44
CA GLY A 230 6.16 -9.95 -17.29
C GLY A 230 6.08 -9.47 -18.73
N HIS A 231 7.00 -9.94 -19.56
CA HIS A 231 6.94 -9.75 -21.01
C HIS A 231 5.74 -10.50 -21.60
#